data_AF-A0A139RET9-F1
#
_entry.id   AF-A0A139RET9-F1
#
_cell.length_a   1.000
_cell.length_b   1.000
_cell.length_c   1.000
_cell.angle_alpha   90.00
_cell.angle_beta   90.00
_cell.angle_gamma   90.00
#
_symmetry.space_group_name_H-M   'P 1'
#
loop_
_entity.id
_entity.type
_entity.pdbx_description
1 polymer ?
#
loop_
_entity_poly.entity_id
_entity_poly.type
_entity_poly.pdbx_seq_one_letter_code
_entity_poly.pdbx_strand_id
1 'polypeptide(L)' 'MVSVVINKDNELNINYNLIENKDGSYHSAYYSTSPRLSKLLKGNNE' A
#
# COMPACT_ATOMS: atom_id res chain seq x y z
N MET A 1 2.63 0.66 11.25
CA MET A 1 1.89 0.57 9.98
C MET A 1 1.92 1.93 9.32
N VAL A 2 2.23 1.99 8.02
CA VAL A 2 2.25 3.24 7.25
C VAL A 2 1.26 3.12 6.11
N SER A 3 0.45 4.15 5.90
CA SER A 3 -0.54 4.23 4.82
C SER A 3 -0.13 5.32 3.84
N VAL A 4 -0.05 4.97 2.57
CA VAL A 4 0.18 5.92 1.47
C VAL A 4 -1.15 6.19 0.78
N VAL A 5 -1.56 7.46 0.77
CA VAL A 5 -2.76 7.94 0.07
C VAL A 5 -2.34 8.46 -1.31
N ILE A 6 -2.91 7.87 -2.36
CA ILE A 6 -2.60 8.22 -3.75
C ILE A 6 -3.56 9.32 -4.21
N ASN A 7 -3.03 10.35 -4.88
CA ASN A 7 -3.82 11.43 -5.48
C ASN A 7 -4.76 12.16 -4.49
N LYS A 8 -4.44 12.16 -3.18
CA LYS A 8 -5.29 12.70 -2.09
C LYS A 8 -6.66 12.01 -1.97
N ASP A 9 -6.81 10.83 -2.55
CA ASP A 9 -8.05 10.05 -2.49
C ASP A 9 -7.91 8.94 -1.44
N ASN A 10 -8.63 9.07 -0.33
CA ASN A 10 -8.55 8.13 0.78
C ASN A 10 -9.02 6.70 0.41
N GLU A 11 -9.77 6.55 -0.68
CA GLU A 11 -10.15 5.23 -1.20
C GLU A 11 -9.05 4.57 -2.03
N LEU A 12 -7.97 5.31 -2.33
CA LEU A 12 -6.80 4.84 -3.09
C LEU A 12 -5.59 4.79 -2.16
N ASN A 13 -5.58 3.81 -1.26
CA ASN A 13 -4.49 3.63 -0.31
C ASN A 13 -3.74 2.29 -0.46
N ILE A 14 -2.46 2.34 -0.12
CA ILE A 14 -1.59 1.17 0.13
C ILE A 14 -1.20 1.18 1.61
N ASN A 15 -1.36 0.05 2.28
CA ASN A 15 -0.98 -0.13 3.66
C ASN A 15 0.23 -1.04 3.76
N TYR A 16 1.29 -0.56 4.41
CA TYR A 16 2.50 -1.32 4.67
C TYR A 16 2.59 -1.70 6.13
N ASN A 17 2.78 -2.99 6.40
CA ASN A 17 3.26 -3.44 7.69
C ASN A 17 4.79 -3.38 7.66
N LEU A 18 5.37 -2.51 8.49
CA LEU A 18 6.80 -2.24 8.53
C LEU A 18 7.46 -3.03 9.66
N ILE A 19 8.61 -3.62 9.35
CA ILE A 19 9.55 -4.21 10.29
C ILE A 19 10.80 -3.32 10.31
N GLU A 20 11.23 -2.95 11.52
CA GLU A 20 12.45 -2.18 11.73
C GLU A 20 13.68 -3.09 11.60
N ASN A 21 14.67 -2.61 10.86
CA ASN A 21 15.98 -3.23 10.72
C ASN A 21 16.92 -2.74 11.83
N LYS A 22 18.02 -3.47 12.06
CA LYS A 22 19.04 -3.11 13.07
C LYS A 22 19.70 -1.75 12.82
N ASP A 23 19.69 -1.28 11.58
CA ASP A 23 20.26 0.00 11.17
C ASP A 23 19.24 1.17 11.25
N GLY A 24 18.04 0.93 11.78
CA GLY A 24 16.97 1.91 11.90
C GLY A 24 16.19 2.16 10.60
N SER A 25 16.51 1.46 9.52
CA SER A 25 15.67 1.45 8.31
C SER A 25 14.44 0.57 8.50
N TYR A 26 13.44 0.70 7.63
CA TYR A 26 12.23 -0.13 7.64
C TYR A 26 12.10 -0.89 6.33
N HIS A 27 11.69 -2.16 6.40
CA HIS A 27 11.22 -2.91 5.25
C HIS A 27 9.79 -3.39 5.49
N SER A 28 9.00 -3.58 4.43
CA SER A 28 7.64 -4.09 4.58
C SER A 28 7.62 -5.61 4.58
N ALA A 29 6.95 -6.22 5.56
CA ALA A 29 6.68 -7.67 5.57
C ALA A 29 5.64 -8.05 4.51
N TYR A 30 4.61 -7.21 4.38
CA TYR A 30 3.55 -7.34 3.40
C TYR A 30 2.91 -5.97 3.16
N TYR A 31 2.20 -5.87 2.04
CA TYR A 31 1.37 -4.72 1.73
C TYR A 31 -0.05 -5.19 1.37
N SER A 32 -1.02 -4.30 1.58
CA SER A 32 -2.37 -4.46 1.06
C SER A 32 -2.79 -3.19 0.32
N THR A 33 -3.62 -3.36 -0.70
CA THR A 33 -4.22 -2.25 -1.44
C THR A 33 -5.69 -2.17 -1.10
N SER A 34 -6.22 -0.95 -0.96
CA SER A 34 -7.66 -0.71 -0.97
C SER A 34 -8.37 -1.38 -2.16
N PRO A 35 -9.65 -1.79 -2.02
CA PRO A 35 -10.37 -2.49 -3.09
C PRO A 35 -10.41 -1.72 -4.41
N ARG A 36 -10.61 -0.39 -4.34
CA ARG A 36 -10.66 0.47 -5.52
C ARG A 36 -9.30 0.54 -6.22
N LEU A 37 -8.21 0.71 -5.46
CA LEU A 37 -6.86 0.64 -6.02
C LEU A 37 -6.53 -0.73 -6.61
N SER A 38 -6.93 -1.82 -5.96
CA SER A 38 -6.69 -3.18 -6.48
C SER A 38 -7.34 -3.40 -7.84
N LYS A 39 -8.57 -2.89 -8.04
CA LYS A 39 -9.25 -2.93 -9.35
C LYS A 39 -8.48 -2.16 -10.42
N LEU A 40 -8.02 -0.94 -10.10
CA LEU A 40 -7.23 -0.13 -11.03
C LEU A 40 -5.91 -0.82 -11.43
N LEU A 41 -5.23 -1.45 -10.49
CA LEU A 41 -3.94 -2.12 -10.73
C LEU A 41 -4.06 -3.43 -11.51
N LYS A 42 -5.18 -4.16 -11.35
CA LYS A 42 -5.43 -5.39 -12.12
C LYS A 42 -5.67 -5.12 -13.61
N GLY A 43 -5.93 -3.87 -13.98
CA GLY A 43 -6.47 -3.51 -15.29
C GLY A 43 -7.92 -3.95 -15.44
N ASN A 44 -8.68 -3.26 -16.28
CA ASN A 44 -9.98 -3.75 -16.72
C ASN A 44 -9.70 -4.88 -17.73
N ASN A 45 -9.57 -6.12 -17.25
CA ASN A 45 -9.77 -7.27 -18.13
C ASN A 45 -11.27 -7.34 -18.42
N GLU A 46 -11.69 -6.65 -19.50
CA GLU A 46 -12.97 -6.88 -20.18
C GLU A 46 -12.93 -8.22 -20.95
#